data_AF-A0A067BD19-F1
#
_entry.id   AF-A0A067BD19-F1
#
_cell.length_a   1.000
_cell.length_b   1.000
_cell.length_c   1.000
_cell.angle_alpha   90.00
_cell.angle_beta   90.00
_cell.angle_gamma   90.00
#
_symmetry.space_group_name_H-M   'P 1'
#
loop_
_entity.id
_entity.type
_entity.pdbx_description
1 polymer ?
#
loop_
_entity_poly.entity_id
_entity_poly.type
_entity_poly.pdbx_seq_one_letter_code
_entity_poly.pdbx_strand_id
1 'polypeptide(L)'
;MALRLPLAALATAAVAHAADAPLPTWVEVARGYKQVAADNNVVCLLDATKQVSCAAPATAIAQWPKRDGEWSAIAVGGSSVVEYSYTNGTAVVSDI
;
A
#
# COMPACT_ATOMS: atom_id res chain seq x y z
N MET A 1 -49.82 38.33 -3.64
CA MET A 1 -49.75 37.37 -2.51
C MET A 1 -48.45 36.58 -2.68
N ALA A 2 -47.35 37.05 -2.08
CA ALA A 2 -46.02 36.46 -2.26
C ALA A 2 -45.66 35.66 -1.00
N LEU A 3 -45.50 34.35 -1.19
CA LEU A 3 -45.29 33.34 -0.16
C LEU A 3 -43.86 33.44 0.38
N ARG A 4 -43.72 33.73 1.68
CA ARG A 4 -42.46 33.59 2.43
C ARG A 4 -42.17 32.10 2.61
N LEU A 5 -41.13 31.57 1.98
CA LEU A 5 -40.61 30.24 2.33
C LEU A 5 -39.65 30.37 3.52
N PRO A 6 -39.86 29.62 4.60
CA PRO A 6 -38.95 29.61 5.73
C PRO A 6 -37.67 28.85 5.37
N LEU A 7 -36.58 29.35 5.95
CA LEU A 7 -35.24 28.80 5.95
C LEU A 7 -35.27 27.29 6.23
N ALA A 8 -35.11 26.46 5.20
CA ALA A 8 -34.92 25.04 5.37
C ALA A 8 -33.51 24.82 5.93
N ALA A 9 -33.45 24.28 7.15
CA ALA A 9 -32.24 23.97 7.88
C ALA A 9 -31.28 23.14 7.01
N LEU A 10 -30.05 23.63 6.86
CA LEU A 10 -28.92 22.84 6.39
C LEU A 10 -28.74 21.68 7.38
N ALA A 11 -29.22 20.50 7.02
CA ALA A 11 -28.86 19.28 7.73
C ALA A 11 -27.35 19.09 7.58
N THR A 12 -26.60 19.38 8.64
CA THR A 12 -25.23 18.89 8.78
C THR A 12 -25.33 17.38 8.88
N ALA A 13 -25.09 16.68 7.76
CA ALA A 13 -24.79 15.26 7.79
C ALA A 13 -23.52 15.11 8.65
N ALA A 14 -23.72 14.79 9.93
CA ALA A 14 -22.65 14.43 10.83
C ALA A 14 -21.92 13.26 10.19
N VAL A 15 -20.64 13.47 9.85
CA VAL A 15 -19.76 12.37 9.46
C VAL A 15 -19.68 11.49 10.71
N ALA A 16 -20.34 10.34 10.68
CA ALA A 16 -20.16 9.32 11.69
C ALA A 16 -18.71 8.87 11.56
N HIS A 17 -17.83 9.42 12.40
CA HIS A 17 -16.50 8.88 12.58
C HIS A 17 -16.68 7.45 13.07
N ALA A 18 -16.05 6.51 12.37
CA ALA A 18 -15.96 5.10 12.74
C ALA A 18 -15.14 4.92 14.03
N ALA A 19 -15.60 5.50 15.14
CA ALA A 19 -14.89 5.55 16.41
C ALA A 19 -15.07 4.27 17.25
N ASP A 20 -16.03 3.40 16.91
CA ASP A 20 -16.33 2.15 17.62
C ASP A 20 -15.80 0.88 16.93
N ALA A 21 -15.11 1.01 15.80
CA ALA A 21 -14.45 -0.14 15.19
C ALA A 21 -13.18 -0.50 16.00
N PRO A 22 -12.97 -1.77 16.39
CA PRO A 22 -11.71 -2.21 16.96
C PRO A 22 -10.55 -1.77 16.07
N LEU A 23 -9.54 -1.13 16.64
CA LEU A 23 -8.35 -0.75 15.89
C LEU A 23 -7.68 -2.02 15.34
N PRO A 24 -7.20 -2.01 14.08
CA PRO A 24 -6.46 -3.13 13.56
C PRO A 24 -5.20 -3.35 14.41
N THR A 25 -4.93 -4.61 14.75
CA THR A 25 -3.68 -4.97 15.40
C THR A 25 -2.59 -5.04 14.34
N TRP A 26 -1.54 -4.23 14.50
CA TRP A 26 -0.38 -4.24 13.62
C TRP A 26 0.63 -5.27 14.11
N VAL A 27 1.15 -6.07 13.17
CA VAL A 27 2.22 -7.04 13.43
C VAL A 27 3.42 -6.64 12.60
N GLU A 28 4.60 -6.62 13.22
CA GLU A 28 5.85 -6.43 12.50
C GLU A 28 6.19 -7.71 11.73
N VAL A 29 6.35 -7.59 10.41
CA VAL A 29 6.66 -8.74 9.53
C VAL A 29 8.09 -8.73 9.00
N ALA A 30 8.76 -7.57 8.98
CA ALA A 30 10.14 -7.43 8.49
C ALA A 30 10.78 -6.10 8.95
N ARG A 31 12.13 -6.02 8.96
CA ARG A 31 12.92 -4.81 9.26
C ARG A 31 13.95 -4.52 8.17
N GLY A 32 14.45 -3.28 8.12
CA GLY A 32 15.54 -2.87 7.22
C GLY A 32 15.11 -2.46 5.80
N TYR A 33 13.81 -2.30 5.58
CA TYR A 33 13.25 -1.89 4.31
C TYR A 33 12.93 -0.38 4.30
N LYS A 34 13.11 0.26 3.14
CA LYS A 34 12.88 1.70 2.94
C LYS A 34 11.57 2.01 2.25
N GLN A 35 10.96 1.02 1.59
CA GLN A 35 9.68 1.18 0.89
C GLN A 35 8.87 -0.11 0.95
N VAL A 36 7.54 0.07 1.04
CA VAL A 36 6.49 -0.97 0.99
C VAL A 36 5.59 -0.65 -0.21
N ALA A 37 5.23 -1.67 -0.98
CA ALA A 37 4.13 -1.63 -1.93
C ALA A 37 3.28 -2.90 -1.74
N ALA A 38 1.96 -2.77 -1.70
CA ALA A 38 1.09 -3.90 -1.39
C ALA A 38 -0.26 -3.80 -2.11
N ASP A 39 -0.86 -4.96 -2.35
CA ASP A 39 -2.28 -5.10 -2.67
C ASP A 39 -2.92 -6.17 -1.78
N ASN A 40 -4.08 -6.70 -2.18
CA ASN A 40 -4.80 -7.70 -1.40
C ASN A 40 -4.10 -9.07 -1.34
N ASN A 41 -3.18 -9.36 -2.27
CA ASN A 41 -2.60 -10.69 -2.48
C ASN A 41 -1.10 -10.74 -2.17
N VAL A 42 -0.40 -9.61 -2.30
CA VAL A 42 1.05 -9.55 -2.11
C VAL A 42 1.48 -8.27 -1.42
N VAL A 43 2.54 -8.40 -0.63
CA VAL A 43 3.34 -7.29 -0.14
C VAL A 43 4.74 -7.43 -0.73
N CYS A 44 5.26 -6.34 -1.28
CA CYS A 44 6.63 -6.23 -1.76
C CYS A 44 7.37 -5.16 -0.95
N LEU A 45 8.61 -5.46 -0.59
CA LEU A 45 9.48 -4.60 0.19
C LEU A 45 10.75 -4.31 -0.60
N LEU A 46 11.21 -3.07 -0.53
CA LEU A 46 12.47 -2.63 -1.11
C LEU A 46 13.43 -2.23 0.01
N ASP A 47 14.62 -2.82 0.04
CA ASP A 47 15.62 -2.56 1.06
C ASP A 47 16.62 -1.45 0.70
N ALA A 48 17.44 -1.05 1.68
CA ALA A 48 18.48 -0.04 1.47
C ALA A 48 19.56 -0.50 0.47
N THR A 49 19.77 -1.81 0.35
CA THR A 49 20.69 -2.43 -0.62
C THR A 49 20.10 -2.59 -2.02
N LYS A 50 18.91 -1.99 -2.26
CA LYS A 50 18.21 -1.97 -3.55
C LYS A 50 17.63 -3.34 -3.96
N GLN A 51 17.44 -4.25 -3.02
CA GLN A 51 16.82 -5.53 -3.28
C GLN A 51 15.30 -5.45 -3.06
N VAL A 52 14.56 -6.11 -3.94
CA VAL A 52 13.11 -6.30 -3.78
C VAL A 52 12.84 -7.71 -3.28
N SER A 53 11.92 -7.84 -2.34
CA SER A 53 11.38 -9.12 -1.89
C SER A 53 9.86 -9.05 -1.81
N CYS A 54 9.16 -10.09 -2.27
CA CYS A 54 7.70 -10.14 -2.27
C CYS A 54 7.19 -11.40 -1.57
N ALA A 55 6.07 -11.28 -0.85
CA ALA A 55 5.44 -12.39 -0.12
C ALA A 55 3.93 -12.17 0.04
N ALA A 56 3.19 -13.23 0.35
CA ALA A 56 1.78 -13.13 0.68
C ALA A 56 1.58 -12.41 2.05
N PRO A 57 0.52 -11.59 2.22
CA PRO A 57 0.33 -10.75 3.42
C PRO A 57 0.27 -11.53 4.74
N ALA A 58 -0.23 -12.77 4.71
CA ALA A 58 -0.40 -13.61 5.90
C ALA A 58 0.90 -14.30 6.35
N THR A 59 1.97 -14.21 5.58
CA THR A 59 3.20 -14.95 5.87
C THR A 59 4.20 -14.09 6.65
N ALA A 60 4.28 -14.33 7.95
CA ALA A 60 5.43 -13.92 8.76
C ALA A 60 6.62 -14.82 8.42
N ILE A 61 7.26 -14.57 7.28
CA ILE A 61 8.45 -15.32 6.86
C ILE A 61 9.68 -14.65 7.45
N ALA A 62 10.53 -15.42 8.12
CA ALA A 62 11.81 -14.94 8.65
C ALA A 62 12.69 -14.29 7.55
N GLN A 63 12.56 -14.75 6.30
CA GLN A 63 13.24 -14.19 5.13
C GLN A 63 12.34 -14.28 3.90
N TRP A 64 12.08 -13.13 3.27
CA TRP A 64 11.29 -13.08 2.04
C TRP A 64 12.19 -13.37 0.83
N PRO A 65 11.73 -14.12 -0.18
CA PRO A 65 12.53 -14.39 -1.38
C PRO A 65 12.95 -13.10 -2.07
N LYS A 66 14.25 -12.96 -2.31
CA LYS A 66 14.82 -11.82 -3.02
C LYS A 66 14.65 -12.03 -4.53
N ARG A 67 14.18 -11.00 -5.21
CA ARG A 67 14.10 -10.93 -6.66
C ARG A 67 15.42 -10.43 -7.22
N ASP A 68 15.81 -10.86 -8.41
CA ASP A 68 17.05 -10.40 -9.04
C ASP A 68 17.03 -8.90 -9.37
N GLY A 69 18.21 -8.28 -9.49
CA GLY A 69 18.37 -6.89 -9.91
C GLY A 69 18.60 -5.89 -8.77
N GLU A 70 18.83 -4.62 -9.14
CA GLU A 70 18.96 -3.48 -8.23
C GLU A 70 17.92 -2.40 -8.56
N TRP A 71 17.09 -2.08 -7.58
CA TRP A 71 15.87 -1.29 -7.76
C TRP A 71 15.86 -0.02 -6.89
N SER A 72 15.29 1.07 -7.42
CA SER A 72 15.16 2.33 -6.68
C SER A 72 13.76 2.58 -6.14
N ALA A 73 12.73 2.01 -6.77
CA ALA A 73 11.34 2.13 -6.36
C ALA A 73 10.51 0.94 -6.87
N ILE A 74 9.41 0.66 -6.16
CA ILE A 74 8.46 -0.41 -6.51
C ILE A 74 7.00 0.05 -6.46
N ALA A 75 6.16 -0.55 -7.28
CA ALA A 75 4.70 -0.48 -7.18
C ALA A 75 4.09 -1.86 -7.44
N VAL A 76 2.97 -2.17 -6.80
CA VAL A 76 2.26 -3.45 -6.97
C VAL A 76 0.88 -3.19 -7.56
N GLY A 77 0.45 -4.05 -8.47
CA GLY A 77 -0.92 -4.06 -8.98
C GLY A 77 -1.28 -5.40 -9.57
N GLY A 78 -2.28 -6.06 -8.98
CA GLY A 78 -2.74 -7.37 -9.45
C GLY A 78 -1.66 -8.43 -9.22
N SER A 79 -1.33 -9.20 -10.25
CA SER A 79 -0.29 -10.24 -10.18
C SER A 79 1.09 -9.76 -10.59
N SER A 80 1.32 -8.44 -10.63
CA SER A 80 2.56 -7.87 -11.15
C SER A 80 3.14 -6.80 -10.22
N VAL A 81 4.47 -6.71 -10.26
CA VAL A 81 5.26 -5.63 -9.65
C VAL A 81 5.90 -4.80 -10.75
N VAL A 82 5.83 -3.48 -10.61
CA VAL A 82 6.62 -2.54 -11.41
C VAL A 82 7.86 -2.18 -10.62
N GLU A 83 9.03 -2.44 -11.18
CA GLU A 83 10.33 -2.24 -10.55
C GLU A 83 11.12 -1.21 -11.36
N TYR A 84 11.48 -0.08 -10.74
CA TYR A 84 12.29 0.95 -11.40
C TYR A 84 13.77 0.66 -11.16
N SER A 85 14.51 0.40 -12.24
CA SER A 85 15.92 0.06 -12.20
C SER A 85 16.75 1.21 -11.65
N TYR A 86 17.56 0.92 -10.63
CA TYR A 86 18.48 1.90 -10.07
C TYR A 86 19.57 2.30 -11.08
N THR A 87 20.10 1.32 -11.82
CA THR A 87 21.23 1.51 -12.73
C THR A 87 20.83 2.01 -14.10
N ASN A 88 19.72 1.50 -14.64
CA ASN A 88 19.32 1.77 -16.02
C ASN A 88 18.32 2.92 -16.17
N GLY A 89 17.67 3.36 -15.08
CA GLY A 89 16.65 4.41 -15.15
C GLY A 89 15.39 4.00 -15.93
N THR A 90 15.10 2.70 -16.02
CA THR A 90 13.96 2.13 -16.73
C THR A 90 13.03 1.41 -15.76
N ALA A 91 11.73 1.46 -16.01
CA ALA A 91 10.77 0.61 -15.32
C ALA A 91 10.62 -0.74 -16.06
N VAL A 92 10.59 -1.84 -15.30
CA VAL A 92 10.21 -3.16 -15.79
C VAL A 92 8.98 -3.65 -15.06
N VAL A 93 8.17 -4.46 -15.73
CA VAL A 93 7.03 -5.14 -15.12
C VAL A 93 7.38 -6.61 -15.03
N SER A 94 7.25 -7.18 -13.83
CA SER A 94 7.56 -8.56 -13.54
C SER A 94 6.35 -9.24 -12.90
N ASP A 95 6.11 -10.50 -13.25
CA ASP A 95 5.13 -11.33 -12.55
C ASP A 95 5.61 -11.68 -11.14
N ILE A 96 4.65 -11.86 -10.23
CA ILE A 96 4.85 -12.16 -8.81
C ILE A 96 4.56 -13.63 -8.54
#